data_AF-A0AAU5YM29-F1
#
_entry.id   AF-A0AAU5YM29-F1
#
_cell.length_a   1.000
_cell.length_b   1.000
_cell.length_c   1.000
_cell.angle_alpha   90.00
_cell.angle_beta   90.00
_cell.angle_gamma   90.00
#
_symmetry.space_group_name_H-M   'P 1'
#
loop_
_entity.id
_entity.type
_entity.pdbx_description
1 polymer ?
#
loop_
_entity_poly.entity_id
_entity_poly.type
_entity_poly.pdbx_seq_one_letter_code
_entity_poly.pdbx_strand_id
1 'polypeptide(L)'
;MPQEQEQEQGQGQGQGQKQENATRWLVGSDSLQGERRFSVVYISPHSGIAPLPPGVRHWPEPGEAVPSPALLKAGAGEHIERRYGKPAGTIGQDGPEDPGEWLAYVRPAAELSSRQPTEIVTGFGPSAGSTAQGLEPGSGRADDRPEWMFLAAVTGLLLLPGFALLIAAMCLGSPTRQGGTPAWRPALLGTAAAALPVAAALLWDVRVPHTDYLLSSTDLRTYGWLLALGPVAGAVTGRRRPERRGDHRSDGFLPSPGPGIRSRAPDASVRRP
;
A
#
# COMPACT_ATOMS: atom_id res chain seq x y z
N MET A 1 -3.38 -52.72 22.06
CA MET A 1 -2.99 -51.43 21.47
C MET A 1 -2.20 -51.69 20.18
N PRO A 2 -2.86 -51.88 19.02
CA PRO A 2 -2.22 -51.67 17.71
C PRO A 2 -3.19 -51.01 16.71
N GLN A 3 -3.16 -49.68 16.54
CA GLN A 3 -4.02 -48.99 15.55
C GLN A 3 -3.40 -47.74 14.86
N GLU A 4 -2.06 -47.54 14.89
CA GLU A 4 -1.46 -46.30 14.35
C GLU A 4 -0.67 -46.44 13.02
N GLN A 5 -0.69 -47.58 12.32
CA GLN A 5 0.17 -47.77 11.13
C GLN A 5 -0.51 -47.70 9.75
N GLU A 6 -1.80 -47.39 9.64
CA GLU A 6 -2.51 -47.48 8.35
C GLU A 6 -2.75 -46.15 7.61
N GLN A 7 -2.21 -45.00 8.08
CA GLN A 7 -2.48 -43.69 7.46
C GLN A 7 -1.39 -43.13 6.52
N GLU A 8 -0.24 -43.77 6.33
CA GLU A 8 0.83 -43.22 5.48
C GLU A 8 0.83 -43.66 4.01
N GLN A 9 -0.01 -44.62 3.59
CA GLN A 9 0.09 -45.19 2.22
C GLN A 9 -0.73 -44.45 1.13
N GLY A 10 -1.43 -43.36 1.45
CA GLY A 10 -2.32 -42.66 0.51
C GLY A 10 -1.71 -41.53 -0.34
N GLN A 11 -0.50 -41.06 -0.06
CA GLN A 11 0.02 -39.80 -0.65
C GLN A 11 0.87 -39.95 -1.92
N GLY A 12 1.16 -41.18 -2.38
CA GLY A 12 2.12 -41.41 -3.48
C GLY A 12 1.57 -41.29 -4.91
N GLN A 13 0.26 -41.40 -5.13
CA GLN A 13 -0.29 -41.54 -6.49
C GLN A 13 -0.65 -40.20 -7.18
N GLY A 14 -0.79 -39.10 -6.43
CA GLY A 14 -1.13 -37.79 -7.00
C GLY A 14 0.05 -37.02 -7.62
N GLN A 15 1.31 -37.39 -7.31
CA GLN A 15 2.49 -36.67 -7.77
C GLN A 15 2.93 -37.07 -9.19
N GLY A 16 2.66 -38.32 -9.60
CA GLY A 16 3.03 -38.82 -10.94
C GLY A 16 2.25 -38.16 -12.08
N GLN A 17 0.93 -38.04 -11.95
CA GLN A 17 0.09 -37.36 -12.94
C GLN A 17 0.33 -35.84 -13.01
N LYS A 18 0.73 -35.21 -11.89
CA LYS A 18 0.98 -33.76 -11.85
C LYS A 18 2.20 -33.36 -12.68
N GLN A 19 3.14 -34.27 -12.90
CA GLN A 19 4.32 -34.04 -13.75
C GLN A 19 4.04 -34.26 -15.25
N GLU A 20 2.88 -34.77 -15.64
CA GLU A 20 2.55 -34.99 -17.06
C GLU A 20 2.22 -33.70 -17.79
N ASN A 21 1.83 -32.63 -17.09
CA ASN A 21 1.49 -31.31 -17.66
C ASN A 21 2.34 -30.22 -17.00
N ALA A 22 3.63 -30.21 -17.30
CA ALA A 22 4.56 -29.34 -16.60
C ALA A 22 5.34 -28.41 -17.54
N THR A 23 5.81 -27.31 -16.97
CA THR A 23 6.60 -26.26 -17.61
C THR A 23 7.96 -26.19 -16.94
N ARG A 24 9.04 -26.21 -17.71
CA ARG A 24 10.36 -25.82 -17.18
C ARG A 24 10.42 -24.32 -17.07
N TRP A 25 10.93 -23.87 -15.93
CA TRP A 25 10.94 -22.47 -15.55
C TRP A 25 12.31 -22.11 -15.00
N LEU A 26 12.90 -21.03 -15.52
CA LEU A 26 14.15 -20.49 -15.04
C LEU A 26 14.04 -18.97 -15.00
N VAL A 27 14.25 -18.38 -13.83
CA VAL A 27 14.23 -16.93 -13.66
C VAL A 27 15.64 -16.38 -13.83
N GLY A 28 15.78 -15.43 -14.75
CA GLY A 28 16.95 -14.58 -14.91
C GLY A 28 16.61 -13.11 -14.71
N SER A 29 17.62 -12.27 -14.84
CA SER A 29 17.45 -10.81 -14.87
C SER A 29 18.35 -10.19 -15.94
N ASP A 30 17.92 -9.06 -16.48
CA ASP A 30 18.68 -8.20 -17.38
C ASP A 30 18.39 -6.73 -17.02
N SER A 31 19.08 -5.79 -17.66
CA SER A 31 18.90 -4.35 -17.47
C SER A 31 18.86 -3.62 -18.81
N LEU A 32 18.11 -2.51 -18.83
CA LEU A 32 18.29 -1.47 -19.82
C LEU A 32 19.45 -0.54 -19.39
N GLN A 33 20.09 0.16 -20.32
CA GLN A 33 21.27 0.96 -20.05
C GLN A 33 20.99 2.10 -19.06
N GLY A 34 21.59 2.02 -17.87
CA GLY A 34 21.40 3.03 -16.81
C GLY A 34 20.01 3.03 -16.18
N GLU A 35 19.23 1.99 -16.46
CA GLU A 35 17.83 1.85 -16.07
C GLU A 35 17.64 0.66 -15.13
N ARG A 36 16.39 0.50 -14.68
CA ARG A 36 15.96 -0.61 -13.81
C ARG A 36 16.21 -1.98 -14.45
N ARG A 37 16.58 -2.97 -13.64
CA ARG A 37 16.61 -4.39 -13.97
C ARG A 37 15.21 -4.95 -14.10
N PHE A 38 15.06 -5.86 -15.03
CA PHE A 38 13.81 -6.54 -15.31
C PHE A 38 13.98 -8.06 -15.26
N SER A 39 12.89 -8.76 -15.04
CA SER A 39 12.90 -10.22 -14.98
C SER A 39 12.78 -10.82 -16.36
N VAL A 40 13.63 -11.80 -16.64
CA VAL A 40 13.58 -12.61 -17.86
C VAL A 40 13.29 -14.02 -17.43
N VAL A 41 12.10 -14.50 -17.75
CA VAL A 41 11.70 -15.85 -17.40
C VAL A 41 11.85 -16.73 -18.62
N TYR A 42 12.82 -17.63 -18.55
CA TYR A 42 13.00 -18.65 -19.55
C TYR A 42 12.03 -19.80 -19.32
N ILE A 43 11.22 -20.09 -20.33
CA ILE A 43 10.16 -21.09 -20.27
C ILE A 43 10.33 -22.11 -21.39
N SER A 44 9.99 -23.35 -21.11
CA SER A 44 9.78 -24.37 -22.14
C SER A 44 8.77 -25.40 -21.66
N PRO A 45 7.90 -25.93 -22.54
CA PRO A 45 7.04 -27.06 -22.17
C PRO A 45 7.93 -28.24 -21.74
N HIS A 46 7.62 -28.85 -20.60
CA HIS A 46 8.34 -30.02 -20.11
C HIS A 46 7.70 -31.32 -20.61
N SER A 47 6.38 -31.40 -20.51
CA SER A 47 5.60 -32.61 -20.76
C SER A 47 4.12 -32.26 -20.97
N GLY A 48 3.44 -33.09 -21.77
CA GLY A 48 1.99 -33.04 -22.01
C GLY A 48 1.46 -31.67 -22.42
N ILE A 49 0.30 -31.30 -21.86
CA ILE A 49 -0.35 -30.00 -22.08
C ILE A 49 0.18 -29.03 -21.01
N ALA A 50 1.42 -28.59 -21.20
CA ALA A 50 2.06 -27.64 -20.31
C ALA A 50 1.20 -26.36 -20.15
N PRO A 51 0.94 -25.89 -18.92
CA PRO A 51 0.11 -24.72 -18.69
C PRO A 51 0.74 -23.47 -19.30
N LEU A 52 -0.08 -22.61 -19.91
CA LEU A 52 0.39 -21.34 -20.46
C LEU A 52 0.80 -20.39 -19.33
N PRO A 53 1.91 -19.64 -19.48
CA PRO A 53 2.25 -18.56 -18.56
C PRO A 53 1.13 -17.51 -18.50
N PRO A 54 0.95 -16.84 -17.35
CA PRO A 54 0.00 -15.76 -17.19
C PRO A 54 0.14 -14.67 -18.26
N GLY A 55 -0.98 -14.21 -18.82
CA GLY A 55 -0.99 -13.21 -19.88
C GLY A 55 -0.50 -13.67 -21.26
N VAL A 56 -0.08 -14.93 -21.43
CA VAL A 56 0.38 -15.47 -22.71
C VAL A 56 -0.73 -16.27 -23.40
N ARG A 57 -1.05 -15.93 -24.66
CA ARG A 57 -2.18 -16.54 -25.40
C ARG A 57 -1.88 -17.90 -26.02
N HIS A 58 -0.62 -18.15 -26.35
CA HIS A 58 -0.13 -19.40 -26.95
C HIS A 58 1.34 -19.58 -26.59
N TRP A 59 1.82 -20.82 -26.61
CA TRP A 59 3.23 -21.09 -26.35
C TRP A 59 4.12 -20.43 -27.42
N PRO A 60 5.12 -19.62 -27.04
CA PRO A 60 6.09 -19.08 -28.01
C PRO A 60 6.86 -20.22 -28.69
N GLU A 61 7.29 -20.04 -29.93
CA GLU A 61 8.17 -21.00 -30.60
C GLU A 61 9.62 -20.92 -30.06
N PRO A 62 10.48 -21.93 -30.30
CA PRO A 62 11.88 -21.84 -29.89
C PRO A 62 12.59 -20.65 -30.53
N GLY A 63 13.24 -19.82 -29.70
CA GLY A 63 13.88 -18.57 -30.10
C GLY A 63 12.93 -17.38 -30.17
N GLU A 64 11.75 -17.49 -29.56
CA GLU A 64 10.78 -16.39 -29.48
C GLU A 64 10.66 -15.83 -28.06
N ALA A 65 10.21 -14.58 -27.99
CA ALA A 65 9.99 -13.86 -26.74
C ALA A 65 8.66 -13.10 -26.75
N VAL A 66 8.06 -13.01 -25.57
CA VAL A 66 6.84 -12.28 -25.28
C VAL A 66 7.14 -11.29 -24.15
N PRO A 67 7.57 -10.06 -24.47
CA PRO A 67 7.84 -9.02 -23.47
C PRO A 67 6.56 -8.33 -22.97
N SER A 68 6.61 -7.73 -21.79
CA SER A 68 5.51 -6.91 -21.25
C SER A 68 5.36 -5.58 -22.02
N PRO A 69 4.16 -4.98 -22.04
CA PRO A 69 3.96 -3.69 -22.71
C PRO A 69 4.86 -2.59 -22.13
N ALA A 70 5.07 -2.59 -20.82
CA ALA A 70 5.92 -1.61 -20.14
C ALA A 70 7.40 -1.77 -20.52
N LEU A 71 7.90 -3.01 -20.62
CA LEU A 71 9.27 -3.29 -21.05
C LEU A 71 9.48 -2.85 -22.51
N LEU A 72 8.55 -3.15 -23.42
CA LEU A 72 8.62 -2.70 -24.81
C LEU A 72 8.69 -1.18 -24.92
N LYS A 73 7.89 -0.47 -24.12
CA LYS A 73 7.87 1.00 -24.11
C LYS A 73 9.19 1.57 -23.57
N ALA A 74 9.72 1.03 -22.48
CA ALA A 74 10.95 1.50 -21.85
C ALA A 74 12.19 1.19 -22.71
N GLY A 75 12.28 -0.03 -23.26
CA GLY A 75 13.43 -0.49 -24.02
C GLY A 75 13.37 -0.24 -25.52
N ALA A 76 12.42 0.57 -26.01
CA ALA A 76 12.27 0.86 -27.43
C ALA A 76 13.55 1.45 -28.06
N GLY A 77 14.30 2.24 -27.29
CA GLY A 77 15.59 2.81 -27.72
C GLY A 77 16.74 1.81 -27.80
N GLU A 78 16.58 0.62 -27.23
CA GLU A 78 17.62 -0.42 -27.15
C GLU A 78 17.24 -1.71 -27.87
N HIS A 79 16.23 -1.65 -28.76
CA HIS A 79 15.74 -2.79 -29.54
C HIS A 79 15.33 -3.99 -28.69
N ILE A 80 14.72 -3.71 -27.53
CA ILE A 80 14.32 -4.75 -26.58
C ILE A 80 13.38 -5.79 -27.21
N GLU A 81 12.61 -5.40 -28.22
CA GLU A 81 11.68 -6.26 -28.94
C GLU A 81 12.35 -7.44 -29.65
N ARG A 82 13.66 -7.33 -29.95
CA ARG A 82 14.45 -8.35 -30.65
C ARG A 82 15.63 -8.89 -29.84
N ARG A 83 15.88 -8.34 -28.65
CA ARG A 83 17.03 -8.73 -27.80
C ARG A 83 17.04 -10.21 -27.45
N TYR A 84 15.86 -10.81 -27.29
CA TYR A 84 15.66 -12.19 -26.86
C TYR A 84 15.22 -13.16 -27.96
N GLY A 85 15.24 -12.70 -29.22
CA GLY A 85 14.79 -13.48 -30.36
C GLY A 85 13.65 -12.82 -31.11
N LYS A 86 12.77 -13.62 -31.73
CA LYS A 86 11.64 -13.09 -32.51
C LYS A 86 10.48 -12.71 -31.58
N PRO A 87 9.80 -11.57 -31.79
CA PRO A 87 8.64 -11.21 -30.99
C PRO A 87 7.44 -12.11 -31.34
N ALA A 88 6.89 -12.79 -30.34
CA ALA A 88 5.70 -13.66 -30.46
C ALA A 88 4.41 -13.01 -29.89
N GLY A 89 4.48 -11.72 -29.57
CA GLY A 89 3.36 -10.95 -29.03
C GLY A 89 3.77 -10.12 -27.83
N THR A 90 2.80 -9.85 -26.96
CA THR A 90 3.01 -9.05 -25.74
C THR A 90 2.24 -9.70 -24.61
N ILE A 91 2.81 -9.67 -23.40
CA ILE A 91 2.16 -10.21 -22.22
C ILE A 91 0.86 -9.41 -21.97
N GLY A 92 -0.25 -10.11 -21.81
CA GLY A 92 -1.55 -9.53 -21.43
C GLY A 92 -1.53 -8.97 -20.00
N GLN A 93 -2.59 -8.25 -19.62
CA GLN A 93 -2.70 -7.61 -18.30
C GLN A 93 -2.72 -8.60 -17.14
N ASP A 94 -3.14 -9.84 -17.38
CA ASP A 94 -3.18 -10.90 -16.35
C ASP A 94 -1.79 -11.53 -16.09
N GLY A 95 -0.75 -11.09 -16.80
CA GLY A 95 0.58 -11.67 -16.71
C GLY A 95 1.45 -11.03 -15.63
N PRO A 96 1.78 -9.73 -15.78
CA PRO A 96 2.55 -9.00 -14.78
C PRO A 96 1.71 -8.70 -13.53
N GLU A 97 2.38 -8.59 -12.39
CA GLU A 97 1.76 -8.20 -11.12
C GLU A 97 1.31 -6.74 -11.13
N ASP A 98 2.10 -5.87 -11.78
CA ASP A 98 1.80 -4.45 -11.96
C ASP A 98 1.81 -4.08 -13.46
N PRO A 99 0.91 -3.20 -13.95
CA PRO A 99 0.91 -2.76 -15.34
C PRO A 99 2.23 -2.13 -15.83
N GLY A 100 3.04 -1.60 -14.91
CA GLY A 100 4.37 -1.04 -15.14
C GLY A 100 5.52 -2.03 -14.97
N GLU A 101 5.25 -3.30 -14.67
CA GLU A 101 6.29 -4.30 -14.46
C GLU A 101 7.02 -4.65 -15.78
N TRP A 102 8.35 -4.69 -15.69
CA TRP A 102 9.21 -5.10 -16.79
C TRP A 102 9.48 -6.59 -16.69
N LEU A 103 8.87 -7.36 -17.60
CA LEU A 103 8.92 -8.81 -17.60
C LEU A 103 9.02 -9.30 -19.04
N ALA A 104 9.78 -10.36 -19.28
CA ALA A 104 9.79 -11.06 -20.56
C ALA A 104 9.72 -12.57 -20.36
N TYR A 105 8.78 -13.22 -21.06
CA TYR A 105 8.81 -14.66 -21.24
C TYR A 105 9.64 -14.99 -22.48
N VAL A 106 10.65 -15.84 -22.32
CA VAL A 106 11.55 -16.22 -23.41
C VAL A 106 11.53 -17.72 -23.54
N ARG A 107 11.26 -18.25 -24.74
CA ARG A 107 11.53 -19.65 -25.04
C ARG A 107 12.85 -19.72 -25.80
N PRO A 108 13.96 -20.11 -25.15
CA PRO A 108 15.24 -20.13 -25.83
C PRO A 108 15.23 -21.11 -27.01
N ALA A 109 16.03 -20.81 -28.04
CA ALA A 109 16.14 -21.66 -29.23
C ALA A 109 16.78 -23.03 -28.91
N ALA A 110 17.70 -23.05 -27.95
CA ALA A 110 18.24 -24.26 -27.36
C ALA A 110 17.40 -24.66 -26.14
N GLU A 111 17.22 -25.96 -25.92
CA GLU A 111 16.52 -26.44 -24.74
C GLU A 111 17.22 -26.01 -23.45
N LEU A 112 16.40 -25.68 -22.43
CA LEU A 112 16.89 -25.43 -21.09
C LEU A 112 17.55 -26.70 -20.55
N SER A 113 18.88 -26.66 -20.44
CA SER A 113 19.68 -27.79 -19.98
C SER A 113 19.61 -27.95 -18.45
N SER A 114 19.70 -29.20 -17.98
CA SER A 114 19.75 -29.55 -16.54
C SER A 114 20.96 -29.00 -15.78
N ARG A 115 21.91 -28.36 -16.48
CA ARG A 115 23.07 -27.69 -15.85
C ARG A 115 22.70 -26.34 -15.24
N GLN A 116 21.58 -25.75 -15.66
CA GLN A 116 21.03 -24.55 -15.03
C GLN A 116 19.96 -24.98 -14.03
N PRO A 117 19.82 -24.30 -12.89
CA PRO A 117 18.76 -24.59 -11.92
C PRO A 117 17.40 -24.26 -12.52
N THR A 118 16.84 -25.20 -13.27
CA THR A 118 15.49 -25.12 -13.85
C THR A 118 14.51 -25.78 -12.89
N GLU A 119 13.41 -25.12 -12.61
CA GLU A 119 12.32 -25.68 -11.81
C GLU A 119 11.21 -26.21 -12.71
N ILE A 120 10.45 -27.18 -12.19
CA ILE A 120 9.31 -27.77 -12.87
C ILE A 120 8.03 -27.23 -12.24
N VAL A 121 7.30 -26.43 -13.01
CA VAL A 121 6.07 -25.77 -12.60
C VAL A 121 4.89 -26.52 -13.20
N THR A 122 3.91 -26.88 -12.36
CA THR A 122 2.72 -27.67 -12.77
C THR A 122 1.46 -26.81 -12.95
N GLY A 123 1.55 -25.51 -12.69
CA GLY A 123 0.45 -24.55 -12.85
C GLY A 123 0.84 -23.15 -12.39
N PHE A 124 0.01 -22.16 -12.71
CA PHE A 124 0.22 -20.76 -12.36
C PHE A 124 -0.94 -20.22 -11.50
N GLY A 125 -0.62 -19.22 -10.67
CA GLY A 125 -1.60 -18.55 -9.81
C GLY A 125 -1.95 -19.32 -8.53
N PRO A 126 -2.81 -18.72 -7.67
CA PRO A 126 -3.11 -19.24 -6.32
C PRO A 126 -3.78 -20.62 -6.33
N SER A 127 -4.42 -21.00 -7.43
CA SER A 127 -5.08 -22.30 -7.58
C SER A 127 -4.12 -23.46 -7.88
N ALA A 128 -2.85 -23.19 -8.21
CA ALA A 128 -1.87 -24.22 -8.58
C ALA A 128 -1.32 -25.02 -7.39
N GLY A 129 -1.59 -24.57 -6.16
CA GLY A 129 -1.18 -25.23 -4.91
C GLY A 129 0.01 -24.53 -4.26
N SER A 130 1.04 -25.30 -3.89
CA SER A 130 2.23 -24.76 -3.22
C SER A 130 2.99 -23.80 -4.12
N THR A 131 3.25 -22.60 -3.61
CA THR A 131 4.15 -21.63 -4.23
C THR A 131 5.58 -22.15 -4.23
N ALA A 132 6.24 -22.12 -5.39
CA ALA A 132 7.65 -22.41 -5.50
C ALA A 132 8.45 -21.20 -4.97
N GLN A 133 9.15 -21.38 -3.84
CA GLN A 133 9.94 -20.32 -3.24
C GLN A 133 11.16 -20.01 -4.13
N GLY A 134 11.32 -18.74 -4.54
CA GLY A 134 12.43 -18.30 -5.38
C GLY A 134 12.13 -18.20 -6.88
N LEU A 135 10.92 -18.60 -7.32
CA LEU A 135 10.48 -18.47 -8.71
C LEU A 135 9.72 -17.19 -9.03
N GLU A 136 9.47 -16.33 -8.05
CA GLU A 136 8.75 -15.08 -8.23
C GLU A 136 9.54 -14.14 -9.18
N PRO A 137 9.08 -13.94 -10.43
CA PRO A 137 9.57 -12.85 -11.25
C PRO A 137 9.31 -11.54 -10.50
N GLY A 138 10.20 -10.56 -10.63
CA GLY A 138 10.10 -9.32 -9.85
C GLY A 138 10.71 -9.40 -8.45
N SER A 139 11.02 -10.58 -7.90
CA SER A 139 11.71 -10.73 -6.60
C SER A 139 13.19 -10.31 -6.60
N GLY A 140 13.64 -9.64 -7.67
CA GLY A 140 14.88 -8.88 -7.72
C GLY A 140 14.84 -7.69 -6.77
N ARG A 141 14.74 -7.96 -5.46
CA ARG A 141 14.73 -7.04 -4.31
C ARG A 141 15.84 -6.00 -4.33
N ALA A 142 16.88 -6.23 -5.12
CA ALA A 142 17.98 -5.29 -5.23
C ALA A 142 17.69 -4.09 -6.15
N ASP A 143 16.51 -4.03 -6.79
CA ASP A 143 16.00 -2.84 -7.50
C ASP A 143 14.75 -2.22 -6.83
N ASP A 144 14.33 -2.77 -5.68
CA ASP A 144 13.36 -2.07 -4.85
C ASP A 144 13.94 -0.70 -4.50
N ARG A 145 13.12 0.35 -4.65
CA ARG A 145 13.51 1.69 -4.21
C ARG A 145 14.04 1.56 -2.79
N PRO A 146 15.15 2.24 -2.45
CA PRO A 146 15.78 2.06 -1.16
C PRO A 146 14.73 2.28 -0.06
N GLU A 147 14.70 1.41 0.94
CA GLU A 147 13.66 1.32 1.98
C GLU A 147 13.29 2.69 2.58
N TRP A 148 14.26 3.59 2.69
CA TRP A 148 14.05 4.96 3.17
C TRP A 148 13.05 5.77 2.33
N MET A 149 12.92 5.54 1.03
CA MET A 149 11.93 6.22 0.18
C MET A 149 10.52 5.78 0.55
N PHE A 150 10.31 4.48 0.75
CA PHE A 150 9.04 3.96 1.24
C PHE A 150 8.73 4.51 2.64
N LEU A 151 9.71 4.46 3.56
CA LEU A 151 9.56 5.04 4.89
C LEU A 151 9.27 6.54 4.85
N ALA A 152 9.92 7.30 3.96
CA ALA A 152 9.66 8.73 3.79
C ALA A 152 8.27 9.00 3.24
N ALA A 153 7.78 8.18 2.29
CA ALA A 153 6.44 8.28 1.76
C ALA A 153 5.38 7.97 2.84
N VAL A 154 5.54 6.88 3.59
CA VAL A 154 4.67 6.52 4.72
C VAL A 154 4.72 7.60 5.80
N THR A 155 5.91 8.06 6.17
CA THR A 155 6.10 9.13 7.16
C THR A 155 5.44 10.42 6.70
N GLY A 156 5.62 10.84 5.45
CA GLY A 156 4.96 12.01 4.88
C GLY A 156 3.44 11.86 4.87
N LEU A 157 2.93 10.69 4.44
CA LEU A 157 1.50 10.40 4.39
C LEU A 157 0.85 10.40 5.78
N LEU A 158 1.58 10.00 6.84
CA LEU A 158 1.09 10.01 8.22
C LEU A 158 1.28 11.35 8.93
N LEU A 159 2.45 11.97 8.78
CA LEU A 159 2.80 13.21 9.49
C LEU A 159 2.08 14.43 8.91
N LEU A 160 1.94 14.52 7.58
CA LEU A 160 1.34 15.71 6.95
C LEU A 160 -0.12 15.94 7.37
N PRO A 161 -1.02 14.94 7.36
CA PRO A 161 -2.37 15.12 7.92
C PRO A 161 -2.34 15.34 9.44
N GLY A 162 -1.44 14.67 10.18
CA GLY A 162 -1.26 14.92 11.62
C GLY A 162 -0.89 16.38 11.92
N PHE A 163 0.01 16.96 11.14
CA PHE A 163 0.43 18.36 11.25
C PHE A 163 -0.70 19.32 10.89
N ALA A 164 -1.46 19.04 9.84
CA ALA A 164 -2.63 19.84 9.46
C ALA A 164 -3.69 19.87 10.58
N LEU A 165 -3.95 18.72 11.21
CA LEU A 165 -4.85 18.62 12.36
C LEU A 165 -4.31 19.38 13.58
N LEU A 166 -3.00 19.32 13.83
CA LEU A 166 -2.35 20.07 14.91
C LEU A 166 -2.48 21.59 14.69
N ILE A 167 -2.25 22.08 13.47
CA ILE A 167 -2.43 23.51 13.11
C ILE A 167 -3.89 23.93 13.31
N ALA A 168 -4.85 23.11 12.86
CA ALA A 168 -6.27 23.38 13.07
C ALA A 168 -6.62 23.50 14.57
N ALA A 169 -6.10 22.60 15.40
CA ALA A 169 -6.29 22.63 16.86
C ALA A 169 -5.69 23.89 17.49
N MET A 170 -4.49 24.29 17.08
CA MET A 170 -3.86 25.54 17.53
C MET A 170 -4.69 26.78 17.18
N CYS A 171 -5.27 26.82 15.97
CA CYS A 171 -6.15 27.91 15.56
C CYS A 171 -7.49 27.94 16.32
N LEU A 172 -7.97 26.78 16.77
CA LEU A 172 -9.19 26.64 17.57
C LEU A 172 -9.01 27.07 19.04
N GLY A 173 -7.80 26.99 19.59
CA GLY A 173 -7.49 27.33 20.99
C GLY A 173 -7.30 28.83 21.29
N SER A 174 -7.34 29.71 20.28
CA SER A 174 -7.14 31.14 20.48
C SER A 174 -8.36 31.80 21.16
N PRO A 175 -8.24 32.37 22.38
CA PRO A 175 -9.38 32.80 23.21
C PRO A 175 -10.22 33.98 22.68
N THR A 176 -9.96 34.48 21.47
CA THR A 176 -10.49 35.78 21.00
C THR A 176 -11.72 35.69 20.09
N ARG A 177 -12.34 34.51 19.89
CA ARG A 177 -13.41 34.34 18.89
C ARG A 177 -14.82 34.53 19.48
N GLN A 178 -15.32 35.76 19.49
CA GLN A 178 -16.70 36.12 19.88
C GLN A 178 -17.78 35.88 18.77
N GLY A 179 -17.53 35.01 17.79
CA GLY A 179 -18.43 34.83 16.63
C GLY A 179 -18.73 33.37 16.29
N GLY A 180 -19.72 32.78 16.97
CA GLY A 180 -20.70 31.74 16.58
C GLY A 180 -20.40 30.57 15.62
N THR A 181 -19.24 30.42 14.99
CA THR A 181 -19.02 29.29 14.07
C THR A 181 -18.84 27.99 14.86
N PRO A 182 -19.67 26.97 14.66
CA PRO A 182 -19.53 25.72 15.40
C PRO A 182 -18.20 25.04 15.08
N ALA A 183 -17.49 24.60 16.12
CA ALA A 183 -16.13 24.05 16.05
C ALA A 183 -15.96 22.84 15.11
N TRP A 184 -17.06 22.16 14.72
CA TRP A 184 -17.02 21.01 13.79
C TRP A 184 -16.82 21.40 12.32
N ARG A 185 -17.14 22.64 11.90
CA ARG A 185 -17.03 23.07 10.50
C ARG A 185 -15.61 22.97 9.93
N PRO A 186 -14.56 23.53 10.57
CA PRO A 186 -13.20 23.41 10.06
C PRO A 186 -12.70 21.96 10.06
N ALA A 187 -13.11 21.16 11.06
CA ALA A 187 -12.78 19.74 11.10
C ALA A 187 -13.38 18.97 9.90
N LEU A 188 -14.66 19.19 9.58
CA LEU A 188 -15.28 18.57 8.40
C LEU A 188 -14.65 19.04 7.09
N LEU A 189 -14.32 20.32 6.97
CA LEU A 189 -13.63 20.85 5.78
C LEU A 189 -12.24 20.22 5.61
N GLY A 190 -11.48 20.07 6.70
CA GLY A 190 -10.18 19.40 6.68
C GLY A 190 -10.29 17.93 6.28
N THR A 191 -11.24 17.20 6.86
CA THR A 191 -11.50 15.80 6.49
C THR A 191 -11.94 15.66 5.04
N ALA A 192 -12.84 16.51 4.56
CA ALA A 192 -13.30 16.49 3.17
C ALA A 192 -12.15 16.82 2.19
N ALA A 193 -11.31 17.80 2.52
CA ALA A 193 -10.14 18.16 1.73
C ALA A 193 -9.11 17.01 1.69
N ALA A 194 -8.89 16.32 2.81
CA ALA A 194 -7.98 15.17 2.87
C ALA A 194 -8.53 13.92 2.17
N ALA A 195 -9.86 13.74 2.15
CA ALA A 195 -10.50 12.59 1.49
C ALA A 195 -10.46 12.68 -0.04
N LEU A 196 -10.44 13.89 -0.61
CA LEU A 196 -10.41 14.11 -2.06
C LEU A 196 -9.25 13.40 -2.79
N PRO A 197 -7.97 13.57 -2.41
CA PRO A 197 -6.87 12.88 -3.08
C PRO A 197 -6.93 11.36 -2.89
N VAL A 198 -7.41 10.88 -1.74
CA VAL A 198 -7.60 9.43 -1.51
C VAL A 198 -8.69 8.87 -2.42
N ALA A 199 -9.82 9.58 -2.55
CA ALA A 199 -10.90 9.20 -3.45
C ALA A 199 -10.43 9.21 -4.92
N ALA A 200 -9.62 10.18 -5.31
CA ALA A 200 -9.00 10.21 -6.64
C ALA A 200 -8.09 9.00 -6.88
N ALA A 201 -7.25 8.63 -5.90
CA ALA A 201 -6.38 7.46 -5.99
C ALA A 201 -7.14 6.12 -6.01
N LEU A 202 -8.33 6.06 -5.41
CA LEU A 202 -9.21 4.89 -5.50
C LEU A 202 -9.90 4.77 -6.87
N LEU A 203 -10.04 5.86 -7.60
CA LEU A 203 -10.73 5.90 -8.90
C LEU A 203 -9.76 5.74 -10.08
N TRP A 204 -8.56 6.29 -9.96
CA TRP A 204 -7.55 6.32 -11.01
C TRP A 204 -6.21 5.83 -10.49
N ASP A 205 -5.44 5.21 -11.37
CA ASP A 205 -4.06 4.86 -11.05
C ASP A 205 -3.26 6.16 -10.92
N VAL A 206 -2.72 6.40 -9.73
CA VAL A 206 -2.02 7.65 -9.40
C VAL A 206 -0.53 7.39 -9.43
N ARG A 207 0.18 8.17 -10.25
CA ARG A 207 1.62 8.15 -10.22
C ARG A 207 2.11 8.98 -9.03
N VAL A 208 2.82 8.35 -8.11
CA VAL A 208 3.42 9.05 -6.98
C VAL A 208 4.54 9.94 -7.52
N PRO A 209 4.46 11.26 -7.29
CA PRO A 209 5.45 12.18 -7.82
C PRO A 209 6.83 11.85 -7.24
N HIS A 210 7.88 12.06 -8.03
CA HIS A 210 9.31 11.83 -7.71
C HIS A 210 9.75 10.36 -7.68
N THR A 211 8.84 9.40 -7.49
CA THR A 211 9.20 7.98 -7.46
C THR A 211 8.86 7.25 -8.77
N ASP A 212 8.01 7.86 -9.61
CA ASP A 212 7.37 7.26 -10.79
C ASP A 212 6.57 5.97 -10.49
N TYR A 213 6.37 5.69 -9.20
CA TYR A 213 5.62 4.54 -8.74
C TYR A 213 4.16 4.70 -9.15
N LEU A 214 3.62 3.72 -9.86
CA LEU A 214 2.21 3.68 -10.21
C LEU A 214 1.47 3.03 -9.06
N LEU A 215 0.60 3.79 -8.39
CA LEU A 215 -0.26 3.27 -7.35
C LEU A 215 -1.55 2.76 -8.01
N SER A 216 -1.66 1.44 -8.14
CA SER A 216 -2.83 0.76 -8.70
C SER A 216 -4.09 1.05 -7.90
N SER A 217 -5.11 1.55 -8.58
CA SER A 217 -6.42 1.79 -7.98
C SER A 217 -7.11 0.48 -7.55
N THR A 218 -6.80 -0.63 -8.22
CA THR A 218 -7.30 -1.97 -7.87
C THR A 218 -6.79 -2.41 -6.51
N ASP A 219 -5.49 -2.25 -6.25
CA ASP A 219 -4.89 -2.61 -4.96
C ASP A 219 -5.40 -1.69 -3.85
N LEU A 220 -5.50 -0.39 -4.13
CA LEU A 220 -6.05 0.56 -3.18
C LEU A 220 -7.50 0.25 -2.82
N ARG A 221 -8.33 -0.27 -3.73
CA ARG A 221 -9.71 -0.66 -3.40
C ARG A 221 -9.76 -1.87 -2.48
N THR A 222 -8.85 -2.83 -2.67
CA THR A 222 -8.72 -4.02 -1.81
C THR A 222 -8.47 -3.62 -0.35
N TYR A 223 -7.66 -2.58 -0.13
CA TYR A 223 -7.33 -2.07 1.22
C TYR A 223 -8.06 -0.77 1.60
N GLY A 224 -8.91 -0.23 0.72
CA GLY A 224 -9.48 1.11 0.84
C GLY A 224 -10.42 1.26 2.05
N TRP A 225 -10.97 0.16 2.54
CA TRP A 225 -11.77 0.15 3.77
C TRP A 225 -10.95 0.54 5.01
N LEU A 226 -9.64 0.24 5.07
CA LEU A 226 -8.76 0.67 6.15
C LEU A 226 -8.58 2.19 6.15
N LEU A 227 -8.45 2.78 4.96
CA LEU A 227 -8.36 4.23 4.79
C LEU A 227 -9.65 4.95 5.22
N ALA A 228 -10.80 4.30 5.07
CA ALA A 228 -12.09 4.84 5.50
C ALA A 228 -12.29 4.85 7.03
N LEU A 229 -11.55 4.05 7.80
CA LEU A 229 -11.71 3.95 9.26
C LEU A 229 -11.11 5.14 10.03
N GLY A 230 -10.03 5.74 9.54
CA GLY A 230 -9.36 6.88 10.21
C GLY A 230 -10.29 8.07 10.50
N PRO A 231 -11.05 8.57 9.51
CA PRO A 231 -12.02 9.65 9.71
C PRO A 231 -13.13 9.33 10.71
N VAL A 232 -13.57 8.07 10.76
CA VAL A 232 -14.67 7.63 11.64
C VAL A 232 -14.24 7.65 13.11
N ALA A 233 -13.01 7.23 13.41
CA ALA A 233 -12.47 7.26 14.78
C ALA A 233 -12.38 8.69 15.35
N GLY A 234 -12.02 9.68 14.52
CA GLY A 234 -11.99 11.09 14.91
C GLY A 234 -13.39 11.68 15.19
N ALA A 235 -14.39 11.30 14.39
CA ALA A 235 -15.76 11.76 14.58
C ALA A 235 -16.42 11.21 15.87
N VAL A 236 -16.08 9.97 16.25
CA VAL A 236 -16.62 9.32 17.46
C VAL A 236 -16.01 9.92 18.74
N THR A 237 -14.71 10.20 18.74
CA THR A 237 -14.02 10.76 19.92
C THR A 237 -14.44 12.20 20.22
N GLY A 238 -14.70 13.02 19.19
CA GLY A 238 -15.17 14.41 19.35
C GLY A 238 -16.58 14.57 19.94
N ARG A 239 -17.38 13.49 20.04
CA ARG A 239 -18.76 13.54 20.57
C ARG A 239 -18.86 13.39 22.08
N ARG A 240 -17.77 13.05 22.78
CA ARG A 240 -17.79 13.01 24.26
C ARG A 240 -17.79 14.44 24.81
N ARG A 241 -18.99 15.01 24.90
CA ARG A 241 -19.27 16.21 25.69
C ARG A 241 -18.65 16.00 27.07
N PRO A 242 -17.82 16.92 27.59
CA PRO A 242 -17.46 16.88 29.00
C PRO A 242 -18.77 16.98 29.77
N GLU A 243 -19.15 15.88 30.42
CA GLU A 243 -20.19 15.87 31.45
C GLU A 243 -19.81 17.04 32.37
N ARG A 244 -20.63 18.09 32.37
CA ARG A 244 -20.44 19.26 33.21
C ARG A 244 -20.54 18.73 34.63
N ARG A 245 -19.40 18.36 35.21
CA ARG A 245 -19.30 17.90 36.59
C ARG A 245 -19.84 19.06 37.41
N GLY A 246 -21.02 18.82 37.97
CA GLY A 246 -21.80 19.82 38.66
C GLY A 246 -20.89 20.60 39.59
N ASP A 247 -20.86 21.90 39.35
CA ASP A 247 -20.32 22.89 40.26
C ASP A 247 -21.12 22.72 41.56
N HIS A 248 -20.60 21.93 42.49
CA HIS A 248 -21.01 21.96 43.88
C HIS A 248 -20.56 23.33 44.39
N ARG A 249 -21.37 24.34 44.07
CA ARG A 249 -21.47 25.59 44.80
C ARG A 249 -21.85 25.19 46.22
N SER A 250 -20.85 24.99 47.05
CA SER A 250 -20.99 24.99 48.49
C SER A 250 -21.33 26.43 48.88
N ASP A 251 -22.61 26.75 48.83
CA ASP A 251 -23.23 27.83 49.57
C ASP A 251 -22.95 27.56 51.06
N GLY A 252 -21.88 28.13 51.59
CA GLY A 252 -21.41 27.77 52.93
C GLY A 252 -20.33 28.66 53.49
N PHE A 253 -20.44 29.99 53.35
CA PHE A 253 -19.71 30.90 54.23
C PHE A 253 -20.44 32.23 54.42
N LEU A 254 -21.30 32.28 55.44
CA LEU A 254 -21.80 33.53 56.02
C LEU A 254 -20.86 33.95 57.15
N PRO A 255 -20.10 35.05 57.03
CA PRO A 255 -19.57 35.73 58.21
C PRO A 255 -20.68 36.62 58.80
N SER A 256 -21.05 36.32 60.04
CA SER A 256 -21.93 37.15 60.89
C SER A 256 -21.23 38.45 61.28
N PRO A 257 -21.80 39.65 61.05
CA PRO A 257 -21.36 40.87 61.72
C PRO A 257 -22.28 41.16 62.91
N GLY A 258 -21.76 40.92 64.11
CA GLY A 258 -22.36 41.40 65.36
C GLY A 258 -22.21 42.93 65.55
N PRO A 259 -22.92 43.51 66.54
CA PRO A 259 -23.25 44.93 66.60
C PRO A 259 -22.20 45.75 67.37
N GLY A 260 -21.94 46.99 66.95
CA GLY A 260 -20.94 47.82 67.64
C GLY A 260 -20.95 49.31 67.30
N ILE A 261 -21.90 50.03 67.91
CA ILE A 261 -21.70 51.29 68.64
C ILE A 261 -20.94 52.45 67.95
N ARG A 262 -21.72 53.51 67.65
CA ARG A 262 -21.47 54.96 67.85
C ARG A 262 -20.02 55.47 67.84
N SER A 263 -19.75 56.51 67.04
CA SER A 263 -19.58 57.89 67.56
C SER A 263 -19.32 58.93 66.45
N ARG A 264 -20.20 59.93 66.42
CA ARG A 264 -19.96 61.38 66.38
C ARG A 264 -18.71 61.95 65.66
N ALA A 265 -18.99 62.83 64.69
CA ALA A 265 -18.24 64.01 64.18
C ALA A 265 -17.39 64.75 65.25
N PRO A 266 -16.40 65.63 64.91
CA PRO A 266 -16.46 66.61 63.81
C PRO A 266 -15.14 67.02 63.10
N ASP A 267 -15.33 67.73 61.98
CA ASP A 267 -14.68 68.98 61.52
C ASP A 267 -13.16 69.19 61.72
N ALA A 268 -12.45 69.52 60.63
CA ALA A 268 -11.52 70.65 60.57
C ALA A 268 -10.83 70.76 59.20
N SER A 269 -11.16 71.84 58.51
CA SER A 269 -10.28 72.66 57.67
C SER A 269 -8.76 72.52 57.90
N VAL A 270 -7.98 72.30 56.83
CA VAL A 270 -6.63 72.86 56.71
C VAL A 270 -6.40 73.35 55.26
N ARG A 271 -5.92 74.58 55.20
CA ARG A 271 -5.56 75.40 54.05
C ARG A 271 -4.12 75.12 53.57
N ARG A 272 -3.89 75.38 52.27
CA ARG A 272 -2.73 76.06 51.66
C ARG A 272 -1.40 75.28 51.52
N PRO A 273 -0.45 75.75 50.69
CA PRO A 273 -0.40 77.00 49.90
C PRO A 273 -0.85 76.90 48.44
#